data_AF-A0AAD8CWL3-F1
#
_entry.id   AF-A0AAD8CWL3-F1
#
_cell.length_a   1.000
_cell.length_b   1.000
_cell.length_c   1.000
_cell.angle_alpha   90.00
_cell.angle_beta   90.00
_cell.angle_gamma   90.00
#
_symmetry.space_group_name_H-M   'P 1'
#
loop_
_entity.id
_entity.type
_entity.pdbx_description
1 polymer ?
#
loop_
_entity_poly.entity_id
_entity_poly.type
_entity_poly.pdbx_seq_one_letter_code
_entity_poly.pdbx_strand_id
1 'polypeptide(L)'
;MILLNSGDGQVSEQSGGVSLPIPPISVIAHSLATGLELHGTLRSANTPFPTKRPDKRALRFGSETGITFKMSIGHQIKSTSLHGKTMNTDKTLSMPERKINRAVNKILQPFRLSQQQLCEISTRLHKGMEKGLKKKQNNSDVTMKMIHSFVRHRADRTENGDFLVVHVDGNVKVMLVELLEDGEIAKVKGKKTYNLPQAILRGTVMQLFDHLADCLYRFLDSQSIKDQKLPLGFSLAYPCEKGAVIEGTKGLEIPELENKNIISLLKEAISKRNDFNIGYAVVVNDVVATMMSCAYHDLSCEIGFIVDDGTNACYMEELCNEEGVKKPVCINTEWAAFGDDGVLDVFRTNIDKELDLKSRKSFKSIFEKMISGMYMGEIVRLILVKLVNEKLLFQGLTTPVLLEEDSFKTQHIFEIEKDAEGLDKASEILKSLGLQPSREDCEVVQQVCIAVSTRSAHLCAAGLATIANRIRNKRGLRHFDTTVAVDGTVYNEHPKFSQRLQEALRLLAPECDVSFMPREDSSGIGAAIVAGQELWKRRRGLV
;
A
#
# COMPACT_ATOMS: atom_id res chain seq x y z
N MET A 1 12.57 -20.12 28.35
CA MET A 1 13.21 -19.35 29.43
C MET A 1 12.22 -18.26 29.82
N ILE A 2 11.63 -18.38 31.02
CA ILE A 2 10.48 -17.58 31.51
C ILE A 2 11.02 -16.33 32.20
N LEU A 3 10.50 -15.15 31.85
CA LEU A 3 10.53 -13.96 32.70
C LEU A 3 9.18 -13.24 32.59
N LEU A 4 8.32 -13.54 33.58
CA LEU A 4 7.16 -12.74 33.96
C LEU A 4 7.66 -11.57 34.80
N ASN A 5 7.12 -10.37 34.59
CA ASN A 5 7.18 -9.32 35.60
C ASN A 5 5.81 -8.65 35.71
N SER A 6 5.11 -9.01 36.77
CA SER A 6 3.87 -8.39 37.27
C SER A 6 4.23 -7.55 38.48
N GLY A 7 3.82 -6.28 38.51
CA GLY A 7 4.04 -5.40 39.65
C GLY A 7 3.02 -4.27 39.68
N ASP A 8 1.91 -4.52 40.38
CA ASP A 8 1.08 -3.49 41.00
C ASP A 8 1.68 -3.15 42.39
N GLY A 9 1.64 -1.87 42.80
CA GLY A 9 1.79 -1.52 44.22
C GLY A 9 2.28 -0.10 44.58
N GLN A 10 1.30 0.77 44.86
CA GLN A 10 1.28 1.84 45.90
C GLN A 10 1.89 3.26 45.67
N VAL A 11 0.96 4.20 45.43
CA VAL A 11 0.62 5.43 46.20
C VAL A 11 1.66 6.07 47.14
N SER A 12 1.94 7.36 46.90
CA SER A 12 2.07 8.37 47.97
C SER A 12 1.60 9.75 47.48
N GLU A 13 0.74 10.39 48.28
CA GLU A 13 0.24 11.77 48.14
C GLU A 13 1.34 12.78 48.50
N GLN A 14 1.40 13.93 47.81
CA GLN A 14 1.55 15.24 48.46
C GLN A 14 0.87 16.35 47.65
N SER A 15 0.16 17.17 48.41
CA SER A 15 -0.68 18.31 48.09
C SER A 15 0.06 19.58 47.66
N GLY A 16 -0.59 20.42 46.86
CA GLY A 16 -0.21 21.83 46.68
C GLY A 16 -1.12 22.54 45.67
N GLY A 17 -2.25 23.08 46.14
CA GLY A 17 -3.19 23.84 45.32
C GLY A 17 -2.83 25.32 45.19
N VAL A 18 -3.23 25.94 44.08
CA VAL A 18 -3.60 27.36 43.99
C VAL A 18 -4.75 27.50 42.99
N SER A 19 -5.79 28.20 43.43
CA SER A 19 -7.06 28.48 42.76
C SER A 19 -7.14 29.92 42.24
N LEU A 20 -8.11 30.14 41.32
CA LEU A 20 -8.82 31.39 40.93
C LEU A 20 -8.46 31.98 39.54
N PRO A 21 -9.35 32.76 38.89
CA PRO A 21 -10.77 32.49 38.62
C PRO A 21 -11.20 32.82 37.17
N ILE A 22 -12.41 32.38 36.82
CA ILE A 22 -13.18 32.64 35.59
C ILE A 22 -13.68 34.10 35.53
N PRO A 23 -13.91 34.66 34.32
CA PRO A 23 -15.11 35.47 34.09
C PRO A 23 -16.00 34.93 32.93
N PRO A 24 -17.33 35.07 33.03
CA PRO A 24 -18.30 34.67 32.00
C PRO A 24 -18.59 35.83 31.03
N ILE A 25 -19.25 35.59 29.89
CA ILE A 25 -20.26 36.49 29.26
C ILE A 25 -20.91 35.87 27.98
N SER A 26 -22.26 35.86 28.01
CA SER A 26 -23.32 35.93 26.95
C SER A 26 -23.20 35.08 25.66
N VAL A 27 -24.15 34.20 25.31
CA VAL A 27 -25.54 34.43 24.85
C VAL A 27 -25.65 35.41 23.66
N ILE A 28 -25.77 34.86 22.44
CA ILE A 28 -26.60 35.41 21.36
C ILE A 28 -27.28 34.25 20.64
N ALA A 29 -28.61 34.23 20.68
CA ALA A 29 -29.46 33.49 19.77
C ALA A 29 -29.73 34.35 18.54
N HIS A 30 -29.76 33.78 17.33
CA HIS A 30 -30.70 34.21 16.30
C HIS A 30 -31.03 33.08 15.32
N SER A 31 -32.34 32.91 15.19
CA SER A 31 -33.10 32.12 14.23
C SER A 31 -32.74 32.38 12.76
N LEU A 32 -32.86 31.37 11.90
CA LEU A 32 -33.74 31.45 10.72
C LEU A 32 -33.94 30.07 10.08
N ALA A 33 -35.22 29.67 10.04
CA ALA A 33 -35.76 28.56 9.29
C ALA A 33 -36.23 29.03 7.91
N THR A 34 -35.98 28.22 6.88
CA THR A 34 -36.77 28.05 5.63
C THR A 34 -36.20 26.79 4.96
N GLY A 35 -36.90 25.69 4.67
CA GLY A 35 -38.31 25.55 4.32
C GLY A 35 -38.46 25.60 2.80
N LEU A 36 -38.23 24.49 2.10
CA LEU A 36 -38.60 24.30 0.69
C LEU A 36 -38.90 22.82 0.42
N GLU A 37 -40.18 22.49 0.53
CA GLU A 37 -40.79 21.30 -0.03
C GLU A 37 -40.99 21.50 -1.54
N LEU A 38 -40.71 20.46 -2.34
CA LEU A 38 -41.19 20.36 -3.71
C LEU A 38 -41.84 18.99 -3.90
N HIS A 39 -43.17 19.01 -3.96
CA HIS A 39 -44.01 17.91 -4.39
C HIS A 39 -43.91 17.75 -5.92
N GLY A 40 -43.82 16.51 -6.39
CA GLY A 40 -43.93 16.14 -7.80
C GLY A 40 -44.25 14.65 -7.97
N THR A 41 -45.52 14.30 -7.85
CA THR A 41 -46.12 13.00 -8.22
C THR A 41 -46.03 12.72 -9.72
N LEU A 42 -45.74 11.47 -10.11
CA LEU A 42 -46.30 10.83 -11.31
C LEU A 42 -46.25 9.29 -11.19
N ARG A 43 -47.20 8.66 -11.88
CA ARG A 43 -47.90 7.41 -11.54
C ARG A 43 -47.24 6.11 -12.01
N SER A 44 -47.63 5.05 -11.32
CA SER A 44 -47.48 3.61 -11.61
C SER A 44 -48.06 3.14 -12.96
N ALA A 45 -47.45 2.09 -13.52
CA ALA A 45 -48.13 1.08 -14.32
C ALA A 45 -47.57 -0.31 -13.97
N ASN A 46 -48.45 -1.22 -13.55
CA ASN A 46 -48.19 -2.60 -13.18
C ASN A 46 -48.51 -3.57 -14.34
N THR A 47 -48.01 -4.80 -14.19
CA THR A 47 -48.52 -6.12 -14.66
C THR A 47 -47.94 -6.74 -15.98
N PRO A 48 -47.94 -8.10 -16.16
CA PRO A 48 -47.04 -9.07 -15.49
C PRO A 48 -46.62 -10.35 -16.30
N PHE A 49 -45.74 -11.19 -15.69
CA PHE A 49 -45.52 -12.67 -15.84
C PHE A 49 -44.94 -13.25 -17.17
N PRO A 50 -44.40 -14.51 -17.23
CA PRO A 50 -44.33 -15.57 -16.20
C PRO A 50 -42.96 -16.27 -15.96
N THR A 51 -42.95 -16.96 -14.81
CA THR A 51 -42.06 -17.99 -14.30
C THR A 51 -42.06 -19.31 -15.10
N LYS A 52 -40.93 -20.03 -15.15
CA LYS A 52 -40.87 -21.52 -15.18
C LYS A 52 -39.54 -22.05 -14.64
N ARG A 53 -39.60 -22.86 -13.56
CA ARG A 53 -38.59 -23.88 -13.20
C ARG A 53 -38.74 -25.10 -14.14
N PRO A 54 -37.75 -26.01 -14.16
CA PRO A 54 -38.03 -27.27 -13.48
C PRO A 54 -36.87 -27.84 -12.66
N ASP A 55 -37.25 -28.89 -11.93
CA ASP A 55 -36.62 -29.56 -10.81
C ASP A 55 -35.60 -30.66 -11.17
N LYS A 56 -34.92 -31.11 -10.12
CA LYS A 56 -33.95 -32.21 -9.98
C LYS A 56 -34.43 -33.57 -10.54
N ARG A 57 -33.49 -34.39 -11.04
CA ARG A 57 -33.31 -35.80 -10.61
C ARG A 57 -32.01 -36.44 -11.12
N ALA A 58 -31.46 -37.28 -10.24
CA ALA A 58 -30.25 -38.05 -10.34
C ALA A 58 -30.32 -39.21 -11.35
N LEU A 59 -29.16 -39.72 -11.79
CA LEU A 59 -28.93 -41.14 -12.09
C LEU A 59 -27.42 -41.45 -12.07
N ARG A 60 -27.06 -42.47 -11.29
CA ARG A 60 -25.76 -43.18 -11.28
C ARG A 60 -25.68 -44.16 -12.46
N PHE A 61 -24.44 -44.59 -12.75
CA PHE A 61 -23.90 -45.76 -13.49
C PHE A 61 -22.82 -45.22 -14.45
N GLY A 62 -21.58 -45.70 -14.51
CA GLY A 62 -21.07 -47.04 -14.27
C GLY A 62 -20.45 -47.56 -15.58
N SER A 63 -19.10 -47.52 -15.64
CA SER A 63 -18.18 -48.32 -16.47
C SER A 63 -18.23 -48.31 -18.01
N GLU A 64 -17.07 -47.93 -18.56
CA GLU A 64 -16.25 -48.65 -19.56
C GLU A 64 -16.44 -48.48 -21.09
N THR A 65 -15.27 -48.34 -21.71
CA THR A 65 -14.86 -48.55 -23.12
C THR A 65 -15.08 -47.44 -24.15
N GLY A 66 -14.06 -46.57 -24.25
CA GLY A 66 -13.14 -46.54 -25.39
C GLY A 66 -13.65 -46.11 -26.76
N ILE A 67 -13.36 -44.86 -27.15
CA ILE A 67 -12.96 -44.51 -28.53
C ILE A 67 -11.85 -43.44 -28.47
N THR A 68 -10.73 -43.79 -29.08
CA THR A 68 -9.51 -42.99 -29.26
C THR A 68 -9.68 -42.03 -30.44
N PHE A 69 -9.41 -40.74 -30.28
CA PHE A 69 -9.08 -39.85 -31.40
C PHE A 69 -7.67 -39.28 -31.19
N LYS A 70 -6.72 -39.83 -31.94
CA LYS A 70 -5.41 -39.23 -32.20
C LYS A 70 -5.59 -38.16 -33.27
N MET A 71 -5.30 -36.90 -32.95
CA MET A 71 -4.91 -35.92 -33.96
C MET A 71 -3.50 -35.44 -33.65
N SER A 72 -2.58 -35.87 -34.53
CA SER A 72 -1.21 -35.40 -34.59
C SER A 72 -1.20 -34.07 -35.34
N ILE A 73 -0.70 -33.00 -34.72
CA ILE A 73 -0.28 -31.80 -35.44
C ILE A 73 1.16 -31.53 -35.03
N GLY A 74 2.08 -32.04 -35.85
CA GLY A 74 3.41 -31.47 -35.93
C GLY A 74 3.33 -30.14 -36.64
N HIS A 75 3.75 -29.07 -35.99
CA HIS A 75 4.22 -27.86 -36.65
C HIS A 75 5.42 -27.31 -35.88
N GLN A 76 6.55 -27.24 -36.60
CA GLN A 76 7.75 -26.52 -36.19
C GLN A 76 7.37 -25.09 -35.80
N ILE A 77 7.66 -24.73 -34.55
CA ILE A 77 7.68 -23.32 -34.13
C ILE A 77 8.93 -22.72 -34.77
N LYS A 78 8.77 -22.15 -35.97
CA LYS A 78 9.71 -21.15 -36.48
C LYS A 78 9.61 -19.95 -35.54
N SER A 79 10.76 -19.57 -34.97
CA SER A 79 10.96 -18.31 -34.27
C SER A 79 10.53 -17.15 -35.18
N THR A 80 9.32 -16.65 -34.98
CA THR A 80 8.86 -15.40 -35.56
C THR A 80 9.27 -14.31 -34.60
N SER A 81 10.38 -13.67 -34.94
CA SER A 81 10.76 -12.37 -34.42
C SER A 81 9.57 -11.41 -34.56
N LEU A 82 8.96 -11.06 -33.43
CA LEU A 82 8.00 -9.96 -33.32
C LEU A 82 8.76 -8.64 -33.46
N HIS A 83 9.27 -8.35 -34.66
CA HIS A 83 9.41 -6.97 -35.11
C HIS A 83 8.00 -6.48 -35.43
N GLY A 84 7.28 -6.06 -34.39
CA GLY A 84 6.17 -5.15 -34.58
C GLY A 84 6.69 -3.96 -35.38
N LYS A 85 6.14 -3.74 -36.58
CA LYS A 85 6.36 -2.51 -37.33
C LYS A 85 5.83 -1.37 -36.47
N THR A 86 6.71 -0.73 -35.71
CA THR A 86 6.52 0.65 -35.29
C THR A 86 6.33 1.45 -36.58
N MET A 87 5.10 1.88 -36.86
CA MET A 87 4.92 2.98 -37.80
C MET A 87 5.78 4.11 -37.27
N ASN A 88 6.75 4.53 -38.09
CA ASN A 88 7.71 5.56 -37.75
C ASN A 88 6.97 6.91 -37.76
N THR A 89 6.28 7.23 -36.65
CA THR A 89 5.54 8.49 -36.41
C THR A 89 6.44 9.72 -36.56
N ASP A 90 7.75 9.52 -36.50
CA ASP A 90 8.78 10.52 -36.74
C ASP A 90 8.81 11.03 -38.19
N LYS A 91 8.23 10.30 -39.16
CA LYS A 91 8.21 10.71 -40.58
C LYS A 91 7.07 11.66 -40.95
N THR A 92 6.02 11.76 -40.13
CA THR A 92 4.83 12.59 -40.40
C THR A 92 4.83 13.95 -39.68
N LEU A 93 5.72 14.15 -38.71
CA LEU A 93 5.82 15.40 -37.94
C LEU A 93 6.56 16.51 -38.70
N SER A 94 6.22 17.76 -38.46
CA SER A 94 6.92 18.93 -38.99
C SER A 94 8.35 19.06 -38.42
N MET A 95 9.26 19.75 -39.11
CA MET A 95 10.65 19.93 -38.63
C MET A 95 10.76 20.57 -37.24
N PRO A 96 9.93 21.57 -36.87
CA PRO A 96 9.85 22.09 -35.50
C PRO A 96 9.37 21.04 -34.47
N GLU A 97 8.30 20.30 -34.78
CA GLU A 97 7.76 19.25 -33.90
C GLU A 97 8.80 18.14 -33.62
N ARG A 98 9.56 17.73 -34.65
CA ARG A 98 10.64 16.74 -34.48
C ARG A 98 11.74 17.23 -33.53
N LYS A 99 12.03 18.53 -33.53
CA LYS A 99 13.04 19.11 -32.61
C LYS A 99 12.54 19.12 -31.17
N ILE A 100 11.28 19.50 -30.96
CA ILE A 100 10.64 19.48 -29.63
C ILE A 100 10.59 18.05 -29.10
N ASN A 101 10.11 17.08 -29.90
CA ASN A 101 10.05 15.67 -29.50
C ASN A 101 11.43 15.09 -29.16
N ARG A 102 12.50 15.46 -29.88
CA ARG A 102 13.86 15.05 -29.51
C ARG A 102 14.33 15.66 -28.20
N ALA A 103 14.02 16.93 -27.94
CA ALA A 103 14.38 17.61 -26.70
C ALA A 103 13.62 17.03 -25.49
N VAL A 104 12.31 16.82 -25.62
CA VAL A 104 11.48 16.13 -24.62
C VAL A 104 12.04 14.75 -24.33
N ASN A 105 12.32 13.94 -25.36
CA ASN A 105 12.90 12.61 -25.17
C ASN A 105 14.26 12.63 -24.46
N LYS A 106 15.09 13.67 -24.67
CA LYS A 106 16.36 13.82 -23.96
C LYS A 106 16.15 14.08 -22.46
N ILE A 107 15.14 14.87 -22.09
CA ILE A 107 14.79 15.14 -20.69
C ILE A 107 14.19 13.89 -20.02
N LEU A 108 13.41 13.10 -20.77
CA LEU A 108 12.77 11.88 -20.26
C LEU A 108 13.70 10.65 -20.26
N GLN A 109 14.79 10.65 -21.02
CA GLN A 109 15.69 9.50 -21.13
C GLN A 109 16.21 8.99 -19.77
N PRO A 110 16.61 9.84 -18.80
CA PRO A 110 17.03 9.38 -17.48
C PRO A 110 15.94 8.64 -16.67
N PHE A 111 14.66 8.81 -17.00
CA PHE A 111 13.56 8.07 -16.38
C PHE A 111 13.37 6.67 -17.00
N ARG A 112 13.94 6.41 -18.19
CA ARG A 112 13.82 5.14 -18.90
C ARG A 112 14.96 4.20 -18.50
N LEU A 113 14.76 3.46 -17.41
CA LEU A 113 15.72 2.48 -16.92
C LEU A 113 15.82 1.27 -17.85
N SER A 114 17.04 0.91 -18.23
CA SER A 114 17.30 -0.31 -19.01
C SER A 114 17.20 -1.56 -18.14
N GLN A 115 16.99 -2.73 -18.75
CA GLN A 115 17.00 -4.01 -18.03
C GLN A 115 18.31 -4.22 -17.25
N GLN A 116 19.45 -3.81 -17.81
CA GLN A 116 20.74 -3.89 -17.13
C GLN A 116 20.78 -3.01 -15.86
N GLN A 117 20.23 -1.79 -15.93
CA GLN A 117 20.14 -0.90 -14.77
C GLN A 117 19.21 -1.48 -13.70
N LEU A 118 18.08 -2.08 -14.10
CA LEU A 118 17.14 -2.73 -13.18
C LEU A 118 17.79 -3.95 -12.50
N CYS A 119 18.53 -4.79 -13.23
CA CYS A 119 19.29 -5.89 -12.64
C CYS A 119 20.36 -5.41 -11.64
N GLU A 120 21.02 -4.30 -11.93
CA GLU A 120 22.00 -3.68 -11.01
C GLU A 120 21.32 -3.15 -9.75
N ILE A 121 20.15 -2.51 -9.88
CA ILE A 121 19.32 -2.08 -8.74
C ILE A 121 18.91 -3.30 -7.90
N SER A 122 18.44 -4.39 -8.53
CA SER A 122 18.10 -5.64 -7.84
C SER A 122 19.29 -6.21 -7.07
N THR A 123 20.48 -6.18 -7.66
CA THR A 123 21.73 -6.64 -7.02
C THR A 123 22.11 -5.78 -5.82
N ARG A 124 21.97 -4.46 -5.92
CA ARG A 124 22.21 -3.53 -4.80
C ARG A 124 21.20 -3.72 -3.68
N LEU A 125 19.92 -3.90 -4.01
CA LEU A 125 18.86 -4.19 -3.05
C LEU A 125 19.14 -5.52 -2.32
N HIS A 126 19.54 -6.57 -3.04
CA HIS A 126 19.90 -7.86 -2.44
C HIS A 126 21.02 -7.70 -1.39
N LYS A 127 22.05 -6.91 -1.70
CA LYS A 127 23.12 -6.59 -0.75
C LYS A 127 22.61 -5.81 0.45
N GLY A 128 21.69 -4.86 0.25
CA GLY A 128 21.00 -4.14 1.32
C GLY A 128 20.23 -5.08 2.26
N MET A 129 19.46 -6.00 1.70
CA MET A 129 18.72 -7.02 2.46
C MET A 129 19.66 -7.93 3.27
N GLU A 130 20.77 -8.40 2.67
CA GLU A 130 21.78 -9.21 3.36
C GLU A 130 22.45 -8.45 4.50
N LYS A 131 22.74 -7.15 4.33
CA LYS A 131 23.25 -6.30 5.42
C LYS A 131 22.21 -6.16 6.54
N GLY A 132 20.94 -5.93 6.20
CA GLY A 132 19.84 -5.81 7.14
C GLY A 132 19.66 -7.05 8.01
N LEU A 133 19.62 -8.23 7.40
CA LEU A 133 19.43 -9.50 8.10
C LEU A 133 20.61 -9.92 8.98
N LYS A 134 21.84 -9.48 8.65
CA LYS A 134 23.05 -9.79 9.45
C LYS A 134 23.16 -8.96 10.73
N LYS A 135 22.31 -7.95 10.91
CA LYS A 135 22.38 -7.02 12.05
C LYS A 135 22.19 -7.76 13.38
N LYS A 136 23.23 -7.77 14.22
CA LYS A 136 23.05 -7.79 15.68
C LYS A 136 22.66 -6.36 16.08
N GLN A 137 21.62 -6.20 16.90
CA GLN A 137 21.04 -4.91 17.29
C GLN A 137 22.12 -3.83 17.53
N ASN A 138 21.97 -2.64 16.90
CA ASN A 138 22.72 -1.38 17.10
C ASN A 138 23.74 -0.87 16.05
N ASN A 139 23.79 -1.36 14.80
CA ASN A 139 24.53 -0.63 13.76
C ASN A 139 23.65 0.41 13.03
N SER A 140 24.03 1.69 13.08
CA SER A 140 23.31 2.84 12.49
C SER A 140 23.44 2.92 10.96
N ASP A 141 24.40 2.20 10.36
CA ASP A 141 24.74 2.28 8.93
C ASP A 141 23.87 1.40 8.01
N VAL A 142 22.77 0.85 8.52
CA VAL A 142 21.91 -0.05 7.75
C VAL A 142 20.60 0.66 7.38
N THR A 143 20.40 0.88 6.08
CA THR A 143 19.21 1.53 5.52
C THR A 143 17.99 0.61 5.52
N MET A 144 18.14 -0.62 5.02
CA MET A 144 17.07 -1.63 5.02
C MET A 144 17.00 -2.37 6.35
N LYS A 145 15.96 -2.08 7.15
CA LYS A 145 15.85 -2.59 8.53
C LYS A 145 15.59 -4.10 8.62
N MET A 146 14.93 -4.70 7.61
CA MET A 146 14.64 -6.14 7.57
C MET A 146 13.99 -6.65 8.88
N ILE A 147 12.92 -5.99 9.29
CA ILE A 147 12.28 -6.15 10.59
C ILE A 147 11.57 -7.50 10.70
N HIS A 148 11.83 -8.19 11.81
CA HIS A 148 11.17 -9.45 12.16
C HIS A 148 9.72 -9.19 12.62
N SER A 149 8.72 -9.65 11.87
CA SER A 149 7.30 -9.39 12.18
C SER A 149 6.71 -10.26 13.30
N PHE A 150 7.42 -11.31 13.73
CA PHE A 150 6.95 -12.35 14.67
C PHE A 150 5.86 -13.30 14.11
N VAL A 151 5.44 -13.09 12.87
CA VAL A 151 4.64 -14.05 12.12
C VAL A 151 5.57 -15.16 11.61
N ARG A 152 5.43 -16.36 12.19
CA ARG A 152 6.30 -17.52 11.92
C ARG A 152 5.68 -18.57 11.01
N HIS A 153 4.35 -18.56 10.90
CA HIS A 153 3.64 -19.55 10.10
C HIS A 153 2.57 -18.82 9.29
N ARG A 154 2.31 -19.35 8.09
CA ARG A 154 1.16 -18.94 7.29
C ARG A 154 -0.10 -19.26 8.10
N ALA A 155 -1.19 -18.57 7.78
CA ALA A 155 -2.47 -18.85 8.40
C ALA A 155 -2.91 -20.28 8.10
N ASP A 156 -3.18 -21.04 9.17
CA ASP A 156 -3.39 -22.49 9.11
C ASP A 156 -4.88 -22.88 9.10
N ARG A 157 -5.76 -21.87 9.07
CA ARG A 157 -7.22 -21.99 8.99
C ARG A 157 -7.84 -22.60 10.24
N THR A 158 -7.13 -22.53 11.35
CA THR A 158 -7.67 -22.89 12.66
C THR A 158 -8.16 -21.66 13.44
N GLU A 159 -7.95 -20.46 12.88
CA GLU A 159 -8.37 -19.19 13.45
C GLU A 159 -9.88 -18.96 13.23
N ASN A 160 -10.64 -18.77 14.31
CA ASN A 160 -12.08 -18.49 14.24
C ASN A 160 -12.54 -17.45 15.27
N GLY A 161 -13.68 -16.81 14.98
CA GLY A 161 -14.36 -15.85 15.84
C GLY A 161 -14.41 -14.43 15.28
N ASP A 162 -14.91 -13.52 16.11
CA ASP A 162 -15.07 -12.10 15.77
C ASP A 162 -13.89 -11.26 16.29
N PHE A 163 -13.33 -10.45 15.41
CA PHE A 163 -12.15 -9.62 15.66
C PHE A 163 -12.43 -8.17 15.27
N LEU A 164 -12.08 -7.25 16.15
CA LEU A 164 -11.99 -5.83 15.82
C LEU A 164 -10.69 -5.56 15.09
N VAL A 165 -10.73 -4.64 14.15
CA VAL A 165 -9.53 -4.17 13.45
C VAL A 165 -9.49 -2.65 13.47
N VAL A 166 -8.32 -2.11 13.78
CA VAL A 166 -7.98 -0.69 13.57
C VAL A 166 -6.86 -0.65 12.55
N HIS A 167 -7.09 0.04 11.44
CA HIS A 167 -6.09 0.29 10.41
C HIS A 167 -5.88 1.79 10.26
N VAL A 168 -4.60 2.21 10.24
CA VAL A 168 -4.21 3.62 10.14
C VAL A 168 -3.29 3.83 8.93
N ASP A 169 -3.82 4.50 7.92
CA ASP A 169 -3.23 4.74 6.59
C ASP A 169 -3.54 6.15 6.07
N GLY A 170 -3.36 7.16 6.91
CA GLY A 170 -3.79 8.54 6.62
C GLY A 170 -5.26 8.80 6.95
N ASN A 171 -6.07 7.75 7.03
CA ASN A 171 -7.37 7.74 7.72
C ASN A 171 -7.37 6.67 8.83
N VAL A 172 -8.45 6.61 9.60
CA VAL A 172 -8.67 5.54 10.58
C VAL A 172 -9.82 4.67 10.10
N LYS A 173 -9.53 3.42 9.72
CA LYS A 173 -10.55 2.43 9.36
C LYS A 173 -10.76 1.47 10.53
N VAL A 174 -11.99 1.39 11.01
CA VAL A 174 -12.41 0.41 12.04
C VAL A 174 -13.29 -0.64 11.38
N MET A 175 -12.99 -1.91 11.63
CA MET A 175 -13.72 -3.05 11.06
C MET A 175 -14.06 -4.11 12.10
N LEU A 176 -15.15 -4.83 11.87
CA LEU A 176 -15.47 -6.09 12.52
C LEU A 176 -15.31 -7.21 11.48
N VAL A 177 -14.37 -8.11 11.73
CA VAL A 177 -14.04 -9.23 10.85
C VAL A 177 -14.34 -10.54 11.55
N GLU A 178 -15.16 -11.36 10.92
CA GLU A 178 -15.45 -12.73 11.33
C GLU A 178 -14.49 -13.68 10.58
N LEU A 179 -13.72 -14.46 11.34
CA LEU A 179 -12.96 -15.60 10.82
C LEU A 179 -13.79 -16.86 11.00
N LEU A 180 -13.97 -17.61 9.93
CA LEU A 180 -14.86 -18.78 9.87
C LEU A 180 -14.04 -20.08 9.91
N GLU A 181 -14.65 -21.16 10.43
CA GLU A 181 -13.98 -22.45 10.62
C GLU A 181 -13.77 -23.26 9.32
N ASP A 182 -14.53 -22.98 8.24
CA ASP A 182 -14.55 -23.82 7.03
C ASP A 182 -14.66 -23.02 5.72
N GLY A 183 -13.56 -22.92 4.96
CA GLY A 183 -13.53 -22.71 3.49
C GLY A 183 -14.00 -21.35 2.93
N GLU A 184 -14.98 -20.68 3.54
CA GLU A 184 -15.18 -19.24 3.46
C GLU A 184 -14.31 -18.62 4.54
N ILE A 185 -13.41 -17.72 4.17
CA ILE A 185 -12.16 -17.60 4.93
C ILE A 185 -12.20 -16.43 5.92
N ALA A 186 -12.76 -15.29 5.52
CA ALA A 186 -13.01 -14.16 6.41
C ALA A 186 -14.14 -13.28 5.84
N LYS A 187 -14.99 -12.75 6.72
CA LYS A 187 -16.11 -11.87 6.36
C LYS A 187 -16.03 -10.55 7.14
N VAL A 188 -16.09 -9.43 6.41
CA VAL A 188 -16.21 -8.11 7.02
C VAL A 188 -17.69 -7.89 7.38
N LYS A 189 -18.04 -7.99 8.68
CA LYS A 189 -19.39 -7.79 9.21
C LYS A 189 -19.78 -6.31 9.27
N GLY A 190 -18.80 -5.43 9.47
CA GLY A 190 -19.00 -4.00 9.49
C GLY A 190 -17.67 -3.26 9.27
N LYS A 191 -17.74 -2.11 8.59
CA LYS A 191 -16.58 -1.23 8.40
C LYS A 191 -16.98 0.23 8.45
N LYS A 192 -16.12 1.07 9.00
CA LYS A 192 -16.29 2.52 9.00
C LYS A 192 -14.94 3.22 8.91
N THR A 193 -14.85 4.17 8.00
CA THR A 193 -13.69 5.03 7.85
C THR A 193 -13.96 6.37 8.53
N TYR A 194 -12.99 6.82 9.31
CA TYR A 194 -12.98 8.09 10.00
C TYR A 194 -11.80 8.92 9.48
N ASN A 195 -12.06 10.20 9.22
CA ASN A 195 -11.00 11.11 8.82
C ASN A 195 -9.99 11.27 9.97
N LEU A 196 -8.72 11.36 9.62
CA LEU A 196 -7.65 11.72 10.55
C LEU A 196 -7.18 13.15 10.23
N PRO A 197 -7.65 14.17 10.96
CA PRO A 197 -7.33 15.57 10.66
C PRO A 197 -5.83 15.86 10.73
N GLN A 198 -5.35 16.78 9.90
CA GLN A 198 -3.94 17.22 9.90
C GLN A 198 -3.48 17.74 11.27
N ALA A 199 -4.36 18.36 12.05
CA ALA A 199 -4.07 18.79 13.41
C ALA A 199 -3.75 17.62 14.36
N ILE A 200 -4.32 16.44 14.12
CA ILE A 200 -4.02 15.22 14.89
C ILE A 200 -2.76 14.54 14.36
N LEU A 201 -2.57 14.48 13.04
CA LEU A 201 -1.36 13.94 12.42
C LEU A 201 -0.07 14.65 12.87
N ARG A 202 -0.17 15.95 13.17
CA ARG A 202 0.93 16.80 13.70
C ARG A 202 0.80 17.11 15.20
N GLY A 203 -0.12 16.43 15.86
CA GLY A 203 -0.46 16.67 17.25
C GLY A 203 0.43 15.89 18.21
N THR A 204 -0.10 15.60 19.39
CA THR A 204 0.57 14.77 20.40
C THR A 204 0.15 13.31 20.30
N VAL A 205 0.94 12.42 20.90
CA VAL A 205 0.56 10.99 21.05
C VAL A 205 -0.82 10.88 21.68
N MET A 206 -1.09 11.67 22.72
CA MET A 206 -2.39 11.66 23.40
C MET A 206 -3.54 11.98 22.43
N GLN A 207 -3.42 13.04 21.62
CA GLN A 207 -4.46 13.42 20.66
C GLN A 207 -4.75 12.32 19.64
N LEU A 208 -3.71 11.64 19.14
CA LEU A 208 -3.88 10.51 18.22
C LEU A 208 -4.66 9.37 18.86
N PHE A 209 -4.23 8.90 20.03
CA PHE A 209 -4.83 7.73 20.66
C PHE A 209 -6.21 8.00 21.26
N ASP A 210 -6.47 9.21 21.73
CA ASP A 210 -7.81 9.64 22.14
C ASP A 210 -8.78 9.63 20.93
N HIS A 211 -8.33 10.09 19.75
CA HIS A 211 -9.10 10.02 18.51
C HIS A 211 -9.35 8.58 18.06
N LEU A 212 -8.34 7.70 18.14
CA LEU A 212 -8.49 6.28 17.84
C LEU A 212 -9.50 5.60 18.77
N ALA A 213 -9.45 5.90 20.07
CA ALA A 213 -10.40 5.38 21.04
C ALA A 213 -11.83 5.89 20.79
N ASP A 214 -12.00 7.15 20.36
CA ASP A 214 -13.30 7.69 19.95
C ASP A 214 -13.85 7.02 18.69
N CYS A 215 -13.01 6.81 17.67
CA CYS A 215 -13.39 6.10 16.44
C CYS A 215 -13.85 4.66 16.74
N LEU A 216 -13.14 3.97 17.63
CA LEU A 216 -13.50 2.65 18.13
C LEU A 216 -14.86 2.68 18.83
N TYR A 217 -15.04 3.55 19.83
CA TYR A 217 -16.30 3.68 20.56
C TYR A 217 -17.48 3.90 19.61
N ARG A 218 -17.37 4.89 18.71
CA ARG A 218 -18.43 5.25 17.75
C ARG A 218 -18.76 4.09 16.81
N PHE A 219 -17.78 3.26 16.47
CA PHE A 219 -18.01 2.07 15.67
C PHE A 219 -18.77 1.02 16.49
N LEU A 220 -18.28 0.69 17.69
CA LEU A 220 -18.89 -0.31 18.58
C LEU A 220 -20.33 0.03 18.95
N ASP A 221 -20.61 1.29 19.27
CA ASP A 221 -21.96 1.77 19.58
C ASP A 221 -22.87 1.68 18.33
N SER A 222 -22.38 2.07 17.15
CA SER A 222 -23.15 1.94 15.89
C SER A 222 -23.45 0.48 15.50
N GLN A 223 -22.63 -0.47 15.94
CA GLN A 223 -22.81 -1.90 15.73
C GLN A 223 -23.57 -2.58 16.89
N SER A 224 -23.90 -1.85 17.96
CA SER A 224 -24.53 -2.38 19.19
C SER A 224 -23.73 -3.52 19.86
N ILE A 225 -22.40 -3.39 19.86
CA ILE A 225 -21.46 -4.40 20.40
C ILE A 225 -20.49 -3.83 21.45
N LYS A 226 -20.74 -2.64 21.99
CA LYS A 226 -19.84 -1.96 22.95
C LYS A 226 -19.57 -2.74 24.24
N ASP A 227 -20.50 -3.60 24.64
CA ASP A 227 -20.38 -4.43 25.84
C ASP A 227 -19.58 -5.73 25.59
N GLN A 228 -19.20 -6.02 24.33
CA GLN A 228 -18.43 -7.20 23.97
C GLN A 228 -16.93 -6.94 24.06
N LYS A 229 -16.20 -7.85 24.73
CA LYS A 229 -14.73 -7.81 24.81
C LYS A 229 -14.09 -8.56 23.66
N LEU A 230 -14.12 -7.96 22.47
CA LEU A 230 -13.56 -8.58 21.26
C LEU A 230 -12.04 -8.37 21.16
N PRO A 231 -11.27 -9.37 20.72
CA PRO A 231 -9.87 -9.22 20.34
C PRO A 231 -9.66 -8.15 19.26
N LEU A 232 -8.49 -7.49 19.27
CA LEU A 232 -8.18 -6.41 18.33
C LEU A 232 -6.90 -6.68 17.53
N GLY A 233 -7.00 -6.65 16.20
CA GLY A 233 -5.87 -6.54 15.28
C GLY A 233 -5.59 -5.08 14.94
N PHE A 234 -4.40 -4.59 15.25
CA PHE A 234 -3.98 -3.23 14.91
C PHE A 234 -3.03 -3.29 13.70
N SER A 235 -3.50 -2.81 12.56
CA SER A 235 -2.73 -2.73 11.32
C SER A 235 -2.12 -1.34 11.18
N LEU A 236 -0.78 -1.26 11.15
CA LEU A 236 -0.07 0.01 11.13
C LEU A 236 0.95 0.05 9.98
N ALA A 237 0.82 1.02 9.09
CA ALA A 237 1.70 1.23 7.93
C ALA A 237 3.09 1.80 8.27
N TYR A 238 3.62 1.48 9.45
CA TYR A 238 4.83 2.06 10.03
C TYR A 238 5.81 0.97 10.49
N PRO A 239 7.12 1.26 10.48
CA PRO A 239 8.14 0.34 10.99
C PRO A 239 7.90 0.07 12.48
N CYS A 240 7.55 -1.17 12.81
CA CYS A 240 7.30 -1.59 14.19
C CYS A 240 8.10 -2.83 14.57
N GLU A 241 8.77 -2.81 15.71
CA GLU A 241 9.41 -3.99 16.31
C GLU A 241 8.77 -4.26 17.67
N LYS A 242 8.21 -5.46 17.86
CA LYS A 242 7.55 -5.88 19.12
C LYS A 242 6.47 -4.89 19.62
N GLY A 243 5.76 -4.24 18.69
CA GLY A 243 4.70 -3.28 18.99
C GLY A 243 5.18 -1.86 19.31
N ALA A 244 6.49 -1.61 19.27
CA ALA A 244 7.06 -0.27 19.37
C ALA A 244 7.39 0.30 17.98
N VAL A 245 7.05 1.57 17.75
CA VAL A 245 7.39 2.26 16.49
C VAL A 245 8.89 2.56 16.47
N ILE A 246 9.59 2.13 15.43
CA ILE A 246 11.03 2.33 15.29
C ILE A 246 11.34 3.75 14.80
N GLU A 247 10.53 4.25 13.87
CA GLU A 247 10.70 5.58 13.27
C GLU A 247 9.35 6.04 12.71
N GLY A 248 9.02 7.32 12.91
CA GLY A 248 7.85 7.91 12.26
C GLY A 248 8.07 8.02 10.75
N THR A 249 7.21 7.44 9.92
CA THR A 249 7.24 7.59 8.45
C THR A 249 5.91 8.17 7.97
N LYS A 250 5.75 8.48 6.67
CA LYS A 250 4.45 8.68 6.01
C LYS A 250 3.38 9.52 6.78
N GLY A 251 3.59 10.83 6.91
CA GLY A 251 2.52 11.77 7.26
C GLY A 251 2.10 11.85 8.74
N LEU A 252 2.41 10.86 9.59
CA LEU A 252 2.32 11.01 11.06
C LEU A 252 3.58 11.71 11.58
N GLU A 253 3.41 12.95 11.99
CA GLU A 253 4.46 13.87 12.45
C GLU A 253 4.45 13.96 13.97
N ILE A 254 4.49 12.82 14.65
CA ILE A 254 4.47 12.73 16.12
C ILE A 254 5.78 12.08 16.60
N PRO A 255 6.86 12.85 16.79
CA PRO A 255 8.16 12.31 17.21
C PRO A 255 8.10 11.53 18.52
N GLU A 256 7.20 11.93 19.42
CA GLU A 256 6.95 11.27 20.71
C GLU A 256 6.46 9.82 20.59
N LEU A 257 6.03 9.38 19.40
CA LEU A 257 5.56 8.02 19.14
C LEU A 257 6.73 7.02 19.02
N GLU A 258 7.93 7.49 18.70
CA GLU A 258 9.11 6.63 18.55
C GLU A 258 9.42 5.90 19.86
N ASN A 259 9.69 4.60 19.74
CA ASN A 259 9.94 3.67 20.83
C ASN A 259 8.76 3.51 21.83
N LYS A 260 7.57 4.04 21.53
CA LYS A 260 6.37 3.81 22.34
C LYS A 260 5.60 2.58 21.87
N ASN A 261 5.08 1.82 22.83
CA ASN A 261 4.25 0.66 22.54
C ASN A 261 2.83 1.10 22.18
N ILE A 262 2.42 0.85 20.93
CA ILE A 262 1.13 1.25 20.37
C ILE A 262 -0.05 0.61 21.11
N ILE A 263 0.10 -0.65 21.53
CA ILE A 263 -0.95 -1.37 22.25
C ILE A 263 -1.17 -0.76 23.62
N SER A 264 -0.10 -0.42 24.35
CA SER A 264 -0.20 0.22 25.66
C SER A 264 -0.91 1.56 25.55
N LEU A 265 -0.49 2.41 24.60
CA LEU A 265 -1.08 3.72 24.38
C LEU A 265 -2.57 3.65 24.03
N LEU A 266 -2.95 2.69 23.17
CA LEU A 266 -4.36 2.47 22.83
C LEU A 266 -5.17 2.01 24.05
N LYS A 267 -4.64 1.07 24.84
CA LYS A 267 -5.32 0.59 26.06
C LYS A 267 -5.46 1.69 27.11
N GLU A 268 -4.47 2.54 27.27
CA GLU A 268 -4.53 3.71 28.15
C GLU A 268 -5.64 4.67 27.70
N ALA A 269 -5.71 5.01 26.41
CA ALA A 269 -6.76 5.87 25.87
C ALA A 269 -8.17 5.28 26.04
N ILE A 270 -8.34 3.97 25.82
CA ILE A 270 -9.61 3.27 26.07
C ILE A 270 -9.96 3.30 27.56
N SER A 271 -8.99 3.04 28.44
CA SER A 271 -9.20 3.03 29.89
C SER A 271 -9.60 4.40 30.43
N LYS A 272 -9.05 5.49 29.88
CA LYS A 272 -9.43 6.87 30.24
C LYS A 272 -10.90 7.17 29.95
N ARG A 273 -11.47 6.60 28.88
CA ARG A 273 -12.88 6.79 28.53
C ARG A 273 -13.83 6.04 29.45
N ASN A 274 -13.45 4.83 29.86
CA ASN A 274 -14.19 3.98 30.79
C ASN A 274 -15.65 3.63 30.36
N ASP A 275 -15.93 3.68 29.05
CA ASP A 275 -17.26 3.45 28.44
C ASP A 275 -17.34 2.21 27.53
N PHE A 276 -16.20 1.57 27.22
CA PHE A 276 -16.11 0.26 26.57
C PHE A 276 -14.78 -0.43 26.93
N ASN A 277 -14.62 -1.69 26.53
CA ASN A 277 -13.37 -2.41 26.69
C ASN A 277 -13.10 -3.34 25.50
N ILE A 278 -11.83 -3.69 25.28
CA ILE A 278 -11.40 -4.63 24.25
C ILE A 278 -10.75 -5.86 24.90
N GLY A 279 -10.62 -6.94 24.12
CA GLY A 279 -9.86 -8.12 24.52
C GLY A 279 -8.34 -7.88 24.51
N TYR A 280 -7.57 -8.90 24.13
CA TYR A 280 -6.16 -8.68 23.83
C TYR A 280 -6.02 -7.96 22.48
N ALA A 281 -4.88 -7.29 22.28
CA ALA A 281 -4.58 -6.61 21.04
C ALA A 281 -3.22 -7.06 20.51
N VAL A 282 -3.08 -7.07 19.19
CA VAL A 282 -1.82 -7.32 18.47
C VAL A 282 -1.56 -6.18 17.51
N VAL A 283 -0.29 -5.88 17.23
CA VAL A 283 0.11 -4.92 16.20
C VAL A 283 0.81 -5.69 15.09
N VAL A 284 0.43 -5.39 13.85
CA VAL A 284 1.03 -5.94 12.65
C VAL A 284 1.26 -4.82 11.65
N ASN A 285 2.34 -4.92 10.89
CA ASN A 285 2.58 -3.99 9.79
C ASN A 285 1.60 -4.27 8.65
N ASP A 286 1.13 -3.22 7.96
CA ASP A 286 0.16 -3.29 6.88
C ASP A 286 0.54 -4.29 5.78
N VAL A 287 1.78 -4.29 5.31
CA VAL A 287 2.22 -5.19 4.22
C VAL A 287 2.26 -6.66 4.67
N VAL A 288 2.61 -6.89 5.95
CA VAL A 288 2.56 -8.22 6.56
C VAL A 288 1.11 -8.69 6.69
N ALA A 289 0.21 -7.80 7.11
CA ALA A 289 -1.20 -8.11 7.17
C ALA A 289 -1.78 -8.43 5.79
N THR A 290 -1.46 -7.63 4.76
CA THR A 290 -1.84 -7.88 3.37
C THR A 290 -1.38 -9.26 2.91
N MET A 291 -0.12 -9.63 3.17
CA MET A 291 0.39 -10.97 2.88
C MET A 291 -0.41 -12.06 3.61
N MET A 292 -0.71 -11.87 4.89
CA MET A 292 -1.47 -12.84 5.68
C MET A 292 -2.90 -13.02 5.19
N SER A 293 -3.56 -11.94 4.78
CA SER A 293 -4.89 -12.01 4.18
C SER A 293 -4.90 -12.84 2.91
N CYS A 294 -3.90 -12.68 2.04
CA CYS A 294 -3.79 -13.47 0.82
C CYS A 294 -3.38 -14.91 1.11
N ALA A 295 -2.40 -15.13 1.99
CA ALA A 295 -1.92 -16.46 2.37
C ALA A 295 -3.02 -17.34 2.99
N TYR A 296 -4.05 -16.73 3.57
CA TYR A 296 -5.21 -17.45 4.08
C TYR A 296 -6.07 -18.07 2.96
N HIS A 297 -6.07 -17.44 1.78
CA HIS A 297 -6.76 -17.92 0.58
C HIS A 297 -5.89 -18.79 -0.31
N ASP A 298 -4.68 -18.33 -0.58
CA ASP A 298 -3.71 -18.98 -1.44
C ASP A 298 -2.46 -19.31 -0.63
N LEU A 299 -2.29 -20.60 -0.33
CA LEU A 299 -1.15 -21.08 0.45
C LEU A 299 0.18 -20.84 -0.26
N SER A 300 0.22 -20.57 -1.57
CA SER A 300 1.45 -20.22 -2.30
C SER A 300 1.89 -18.77 -2.10
N CYS A 301 1.09 -17.94 -1.42
CA CYS A 301 1.42 -16.55 -1.14
C CYS A 301 2.52 -16.44 -0.08
N GLU A 302 3.65 -15.85 -0.48
CA GLU A 302 4.82 -15.68 0.38
C GLU A 302 5.42 -14.28 0.36
N ILE A 303 4.80 -13.38 -0.40
CA ILE A 303 5.27 -12.01 -0.59
C ILE A 303 4.06 -11.10 -0.40
N GLY A 304 4.23 -10.07 0.42
CA GLY A 304 3.32 -8.93 0.51
C GLY A 304 3.95 -7.72 -0.15
N PHE A 305 3.14 -6.93 -0.84
CA PHE A 305 3.55 -5.73 -1.54
C PHE A 305 2.49 -4.64 -1.43
N ILE A 306 2.89 -3.44 -1.03
CA ILE A 306 2.02 -2.26 -1.04
C ILE A 306 2.66 -1.18 -1.90
N VAL A 307 1.85 -0.57 -2.77
CA VAL A 307 2.21 0.67 -3.47
C VAL A 307 1.00 1.61 -3.49
N ASP A 308 1.08 2.61 -2.63
CA ASP A 308 0.08 3.64 -2.40
C ASP A 308 0.80 4.99 -2.22
N ASP A 309 0.36 5.86 -1.31
CA ASP A 309 1.12 7.02 -0.81
C ASP A 309 2.58 6.65 -0.45
N GLY A 310 2.80 5.44 0.07
CA GLY A 310 4.13 4.87 0.28
C GLY A 310 4.33 3.53 -0.45
N THR A 311 5.51 2.93 -0.31
CA THR A 311 5.76 1.59 -0.85
C THR A 311 6.52 0.72 0.15
N ASN A 312 6.09 -0.54 0.30
CA ASN A 312 6.79 -1.52 1.13
C ASN A 312 6.59 -2.94 0.61
N ALA A 313 7.44 -3.86 1.05
CA ALA A 313 7.27 -5.29 0.85
C ALA A 313 7.64 -6.10 2.09
N CYS A 314 7.01 -7.25 2.24
CA CYS A 314 7.43 -8.30 3.16
C CYS A 314 7.52 -9.64 2.45
N TYR A 315 8.22 -10.60 3.04
CA TYR A 315 8.26 -11.96 2.52
C TYR A 315 8.60 -12.99 3.60
N MET A 316 8.32 -14.26 3.32
CA MET A 316 8.73 -15.39 4.16
C MET A 316 10.22 -15.71 3.96
N GLU A 317 11.03 -15.43 4.99
CA GLU A 317 12.46 -15.74 5.05
C GLU A 317 12.72 -17.02 5.86
N GLU A 318 13.81 -17.73 5.54
CA GLU A 318 14.31 -18.85 6.33
C GLU A 318 15.48 -18.41 7.22
N LEU A 319 15.23 -18.26 8.52
CA LEU A 319 16.26 -17.94 9.50
C LEU A 319 16.64 -19.17 10.32
N CYS A 320 17.94 -19.40 10.52
CA CYS A 320 18.40 -20.46 11.43
C CYS A 320 18.21 -20.00 12.89
N ASN A 321 17.63 -20.86 13.73
CA ASN A 321 17.67 -20.67 15.18
C ASN A 321 19.08 -20.96 15.73
N GLU A 322 19.26 -20.78 17.05
CA GLU A 322 20.53 -21.04 17.74
C GLU A 322 21.03 -22.50 17.59
N GLU A 323 20.12 -23.43 17.30
CA GLU A 323 20.38 -24.85 17.06
C GLU A 323 20.66 -25.16 15.57
N GLY A 324 20.69 -24.14 14.70
CA GLY A 324 20.91 -24.29 13.26
C GLY A 324 19.69 -24.74 12.45
N VAL A 325 18.52 -24.89 13.08
CA VAL A 325 17.26 -25.26 12.43
C VAL A 325 16.64 -24.05 11.73
N LYS A 326 16.41 -24.17 10.43
CA LYS A 326 15.70 -23.16 9.62
C LYS A 326 14.25 -23.04 10.09
N LYS A 327 13.83 -21.83 10.45
CA LYS A 327 12.45 -21.49 10.80
C LYS A 327 11.94 -20.37 9.89
N PRO A 328 10.76 -20.53 9.29
CA PRO A 328 10.15 -19.49 8.50
C PRO A 328 9.76 -18.30 9.39
N VAL A 329 10.03 -17.10 8.89
CA VAL A 329 9.68 -15.84 9.53
C VAL A 329 9.30 -14.84 8.44
N CYS A 330 8.16 -14.16 8.60
CA CYS A 330 7.86 -13.02 7.75
C CYS A 330 8.74 -11.83 8.11
N ILE A 331 9.51 -11.33 7.15
CA ILE A 331 10.36 -10.16 7.28
C ILE A 331 9.71 -8.99 6.56
N ASN A 332 9.47 -7.91 7.29
CA ASN A 332 9.13 -6.60 6.73
C ASN A 332 10.44 -5.94 6.27
N THR A 333 10.56 -5.68 4.97
CA THR A 333 11.82 -5.18 4.40
C THR A 333 12.13 -3.74 4.80
N GLU A 334 11.09 -2.91 4.99
CA GLU A 334 11.20 -1.45 5.04
C GLU A 334 12.05 -0.92 3.88
N TRP A 335 11.80 -1.42 2.66
CA TRP A 335 12.63 -1.10 1.48
C TRP A 335 12.53 0.36 1.05
N ALA A 336 11.64 1.15 1.65
CA ALA A 336 11.45 2.56 1.33
C ALA A 336 12.76 3.35 1.49
N ALA A 337 13.55 3.00 2.52
CA ALA A 337 14.83 3.62 2.85
C ALA A 337 16.00 3.12 1.98
N PHE A 338 15.78 2.19 1.05
CA PHE A 338 16.83 1.77 0.13
C PHE A 338 17.34 2.98 -0.69
N GLY A 339 18.65 3.17 -0.74
CA GLY A 339 19.24 4.37 -1.39
C GLY A 339 19.56 5.53 -0.45
N ASP A 340 19.11 5.51 0.82
CA ASP A 340 19.43 6.56 1.80
C ASP A 340 20.94 6.69 2.09
N ASP A 341 21.73 5.64 1.79
CA ASP A 341 23.19 5.60 1.87
C ASP A 341 23.88 6.03 0.56
N GLY A 342 23.13 6.56 -0.40
CA GLY A 342 23.62 7.00 -1.71
C GLY A 342 23.78 5.87 -2.72
N VAL A 343 23.46 4.61 -2.39
CA VAL A 343 23.65 3.47 -3.30
C VAL A 343 22.79 3.57 -4.57
N LEU A 344 21.78 4.43 -4.59
CA LEU A 344 20.92 4.70 -5.75
C LEU A 344 21.22 6.02 -6.48
N ASP A 345 22.20 6.81 -6.06
CA ASP A 345 22.42 8.16 -6.60
C ASP A 345 22.73 8.23 -8.09
N VAL A 346 23.29 7.15 -8.65
CA VAL A 346 23.55 7.02 -10.09
C VAL A 346 22.29 6.78 -10.93
N PHE A 347 21.18 6.36 -10.30
CA PHE A 347 19.89 6.14 -10.94
C PHE A 347 18.90 7.29 -10.69
N ARG A 348 19.23 8.20 -9.77
CA ARG A 348 18.43 9.39 -9.46
C ARG A 348 18.66 10.48 -10.51
N THR A 349 17.57 11.00 -11.04
CA THR A 349 17.58 12.17 -11.90
C THR A 349 17.76 13.45 -11.07
N ASN A 350 18.02 14.58 -11.74
CA ASN A 350 18.06 15.87 -11.05
C ASN A 350 16.69 16.26 -10.47
N ILE A 351 15.59 15.79 -11.07
CA ILE A 351 14.24 15.99 -10.55
C ILE A 351 14.04 15.23 -9.24
N ASP A 352 14.50 13.97 -9.16
CA ASP A 352 14.42 13.18 -7.92
C ASP A 352 15.24 13.81 -6.78
N LYS A 353 16.37 14.43 -7.14
CA LYS A 353 17.22 15.16 -6.18
C LYS A 353 16.57 16.46 -5.72
N GLU A 354 15.96 17.21 -6.63
CA GLU A 354 15.23 18.43 -6.30
C GLU A 354 14.04 18.15 -5.38
N LEU A 355 13.23 17.14 -5.71
CA LEU A 355 12.10 16.69 -4.89
C LEU A 355 12.57 16.28 -3.49
N ASP A 356 13.63 15.46 -3.41
CA ASP A 356 14.16 14.98 -2.13
C ASP A 356 14.66 16.14 -1.24
N LEU A 357 15.38 17.10 -1.82
CA LEU A 357 15.88 18.27 -1.07
C LEU A 357 14.75 19.13 -0.51
N LYS A 358 13.64 19.27 -1.24
CA LYS A 358 12.46 20.06 -0.80
C LYS A 358 11.54 19.27 0.10
N SER A 359 11.59 17.93 0.04
CA SER A 359 10.76 17.07 0.87
C SER A 359 11.06 17.27 2.36
N ARG A 360 10.06 16.99 3.21
CA ARG A 360 10.15 17.17 4.66
C ARG A 360 11.31 16.42 5.32
N LYS A 361 11.64 15.23 4.80
CA LYS A 361 12.76 14.41 5.27
C LYS A 361 13.76 14.25 4.13
N SER A 362 14.63 15.23 3.94
CA SER A 362 15.69 15.15 2.92
C SER A 362 16.62 13.97 3.18
N PHE A 363 17.07 13.31 2.11
CA PHE A 363 17.99 12.16 2.15
C PHE A 363 17.42 10.92 2.86
N LYS A 364 16.10 10.83 2.98
CA LYS A 364 15.38 9.69 3.56
C LYS A 364 14.32 9.13 2.63
N SER A 365 14.05 7.83 2.76
CA SER A 365 13.05 7.13 1.94
C SER A 365 13.29 7.30 0.44
N ILE A 366 14.56 7.22 0.01
CA ILE A 366 14.96 7.52 -1.37
C ILE A 366 14.28 6.62 -2.40
N PHE A 367 14.14 5.31 -2.11
CA PHE A 367 13.46 4.38 -3.01
C PHE A 367 11.97 4.70 -3.11
N GLU A 368 11.32 4.98 -1.98
CA GLU A 368 9.91 5.34 -1.94
C GLU A 368 9.61 6.61 -2.74
N LYS A 369 10.46 7.64 -2.61
CA LYS A 369 10.32 8.90 -3.37
C LYS A 369 10.34 8.73 -4.89
N MET A 370 11.00 7.70 -5.40
CA MET A 370 11.03 7.42 -6.84
C MET A 370 9.85 6.58 -7.33
N ILE A 371 9.01 6.08 -6.42
CA ILE A 371 7.99 5.06 -6.69
C ILE A 371 6.57 5.51 -6.31
N SER A 372 6.38 5.96 -5.08
CA SER A 372 5.06 5.98 -4.46
C SER A 372 4.15 7.10 -4.96
N GLY A 373 2.85 6.92 -4.74
CA GLY A 373 1.79 7.85 -5.12
C GLY A 373 1.90 9.21 -4.44
N MET A 374 2.54 9.32 -3.28
CA MET A 374 2.77 10.62 -2.63
C MET A 374 3.69 11.53 -3.46
N TYR A 375 4.65 10.97 -4.20
CA TYR A 375 5.70 11.75 -4.89
C TYR A 375 5.56 11.73 -6.41
N MET A 376 4.83 10.77 -6.98
CA MET A 376 4.72 10.60 -8.43
C MET A 376 4.17 11.85 -9.14
N GLY A 377 3.12 12.45 -8.59
CA GLY A 377 2.55 13.70 -9.10
C GLY A 377 3.54 14.87 -9.08
N GLU A 378 4.29 15.03 -8.00
CA GLU A 378 5.28 16.09 -7.85
C GLU A 378 6.47 15.90 -8.82
N ILE A 379 6.90 14.66 -9.07
CA ILE A 379 7.90 14.37 -10.11
C ILE A 379 7.40 14.84 -11.47
N VAL A 380 6.14 14.52 -11.83
CA VAL A 380 5.54 14.98 -13.08
C VAL A 380 5.52 16.51 -13.13
N ARG A 381 5.04 17.18 -12.08
CA ARG A 381 4.99 18.64 -12.00
C ARG A 381 6.35 19.28 -12.23
N LEU A 382 7.39 18.80 -11.56
CA LEU A 382 8.77 19.32 -11.72
C LEU A 382 9.30 19.12 -13.14
N ILE A 383 8.98 18.00 -13.80
CA ILE A 383 9.30 17.79 -15.23
C ILE A 383 8.55 18.79 -16.10
N LEU A 384 7.25 19.03 -15.84
CA LEU A 384 6.46 20.03 -16.58
C LEU A 384 7.07 21.43 -16.44
N VAL A 385 7.39 21.86 -15.22
CA VAL A 385 8.05 23.16 -14.96
C VAL A 385 9.38 23.26 -15.73
N LYS A 386 10.19 22.19 -15.73
CA LYS A 386 11.44 22.14 -16.50
C LYS A 386 11.19 22.29 -18.01
N LEU A 387 10.20 21.58 -18.56
CA LEU A 387 9.85 21.66 -19.98
C LEU A 387 9.35 23.05 -20.38
N VAL A 388 8.57 23.71 -19.52
CA VAL A 388 8.12 25.10 -19.75
C VAL A 388 9.31 26.06 -19.74
N ASN A 389 10.21 25.94 -18.77
CA ASN A 389 11.42 26.78 -18.71
C ASN A 389 12.33 26.60 -19.94
N GLU A 390 12.35 25.41 -20.54
CA GLU A 390 13.06 25.13 -21.79
C GLU A 390 12.26 25.50 -23.06
N LYS A 391 11.09 26.14 -22.91
CA LYS A 391 10.16 26.54 -23.98
C LYS A 391 9.67 25.37 -24.84
N LEU A 392 9.56 24.19 -24.24
CA LEU A 392 9.09 22.95 -24.87
C LEU A 392 7.61 22.67 -24.60
N LEU A 393 7.02 23.34 -23.61
CA LEU A 393 5.59 23.28 -23.27
C LEU A 393 5.02 24.69 -23.10
N PHE A 394 3.73 24.85 -23.41
CA PHE A 394 2.92 26.04 -23.13
C PHE A 394 3.57 27.35 -23.62
N GLN A 395 4.35 27.29 -24.70
CA GLN A 395 5.11 28.43 -25.25
C GLN A 395 6.08 29.09 -24.24
N GLY A 396 6.45 28.39 -23.17
CA GLY A 396 7.28 28.90 -22.08
C GLY A 396 6.52 29.70 -21.01
N LEU A 397 5.19 29.65 -20.99
CA LEU A 397 4.36 30.35 -20.02
C LEU A 397 3.97 29.41 -18.87
N THR A 398 4.26 29.83 -17.63
CA THR A 398 3.86 29.14 -16.41
C THR A 398 2.61 29.79 -15.79
N THR A 399 2.01 29.11 -14.81
CA THR A 399 0.96 29.67 -13.94
C THR A 399 1.41 29.58 -12.48
N PRO A 400 0.91 30.45 -11.57
CA PRO A 400 1.17 30.32 -10.14
C PRO A 400 0.81 28.92 -9.62
N VAL A 401 -0.33 28.38 -10.07
CA VAL A 401 -0.81 27.04 -9.67
C VAL A 401 0.16 25.93 -10.08
N LEU A 402 0.72 25.96 -11.30
CA LEU A 402 1.71 24.96 -11.72
C LEU A 402 2.99 25.03 -10.87
N LEU A 403 3.35 26.21 -10.36
CA LEU A 403 4.55 26.42 -9.55
C LEU A 403 4.36 25.97 -8.10
N GLU A 404 3.13 25.87 -7.60
CA GLU A 404 2.80 25.34 -6.27
C GLU A 404 3.16 23.86 -6.15
N GLU A 405 3.81 23.49 -5.05
CA GLU A 405 4.16 22.10 -4.71
C GLU A 405 2.89 21.24 -4.62
N ASP A 406 2.97 20.00 -5.09
CA ASP A 406 1.88 19.03 -5.10
C ASP A 406 0.64 19.47 -5.89
N SER A 407 0.70 20.52 -6.73
CA SER A 407 -0.47 20.95 -7.52
C SER A 407 -0.88 19.92 -8.58
N PHE A 408 0.06 19.09 -9.04
CA PHE A 408 -0.22 17.96 -9.93
C PHE A 408 -0.36 16.68 -9.11
N LYS A 409 -1.60 16.18 -8.98
CA LYS A 409 -1.91 14.99 -8.16
C LYS A 409 -1.65 13.70 -8.92
N THR A 410 -1.37 12.62 -8.20
CA THR A 410 -1.17 11.29 -8.78
C THR A 410 -2.42 10.76 -9.49
N GLN A 411 -3.62 11.14 -9.04
CA GLN A 411 -4.88 10.82 -9.72
C GLN A 411 -4.94 11.42 -11.13
N HIS A 412 -4.32 12.59 -11.37
CA HIS A 412 -4.22 13.16 -12.72
C HIS A 412 -3.46 12.23 -13.67
N ILE A 413 -2.40 11.57 -13.18
CA ILE A 413 -1.64 10.57 -13.97
C ILE A 413 -2.57 9.42 -14.38
N PHE A 414 -3.40 8.94 -13.46
CA PHE A 414 -4.31 7.82 -13.72
C PHE A 414 -5.33 8.18 -14.81
N GLU A 415 -5.87 9.40 -14.78
CA GLU A 415 -6.81 9.89 -15.78
C GLU A 415 -6.17 10.11 -17.15
N ILE A 416 -4.96 10.68 -17.20
CA ILE A 416 -4.23 10.99 -18.44
C ILE A 416 -3.76 9.73 -19.16
N GLU A 417 -3.49 8.65 -18.42
CA GLU A 417 -3.06 7.36 -18.98
C GLU A 417 -4.21 6.42 -19.35
N LYS A 418 -5.47 6.88 -19.34
CA LYS A 418 -6.61 6.13 -19.87
C LYS A 418 -6.55 6.07 -21.40
N ASP A 419 -6.81 4.89 -21.98
CA ASP A 419 -6.57 4.62 -23.41
C ASP A 419 -7.40 5.51 -24.36
N ALA A 420 -8.70 5.71 -24.09
CA ALA A 420 -9.59 6.41 -25.02
C ALA A 420 -9.73 7.92 -24.75
N GLU A 421 -9.62 8.34 -23.48
CA GLU A 421 -9.97 9.69 -23.02
C GLU A 421 -8.76 10.46 -22.45
N GLY A 422 -7.56 9.85 -22.47
CA GLY A 422 -6.39 10.38 -21.77
C GLY A 422 -5.96 11.79 -22.22
N LEU A 423 -6.06 12.11 -23.51
CA LEU A 423 -5.71 13.43 -24.04
C LEU A 423 -6.75 14.50 -23.68
N ASP A 424 -8.03 14.14 -23.66
CA ASP A 424 -9.11 15.05 -23.25
C ASP A 424 -8.97 15.37 -21.76
N LYS A 425 -8.70 14.35 -20.94
CA LYS A 425 -8.41 14.51 -19.51
C LYS A 425 -7.16 15.36 -19.28
N ALA A 426 -6.10 15.15 -20.05
CA ALA A 426 -4.92 16.02 -20.00
C ALA A 426 -5.29 17.48 -20.26
N SER A 427 -6.11 17.76 -21.28
CA SER A 427 -6.59 19.12 -21.57
C SER A 427 -7.38 19.72 -20.42
N GLU A 428 -8.33 18.97 -19.84
CA GLU A 428 -9.15 19.39 -18.71
C GLU A 428 -8.31 19.72 -17.47
N ILE A 429 -7.39 18.83 -17.10
CA ILE A 429 -6.51 18.99 -15.94
C ILE A 429 -5.56 20.17 -16.14
N LEU A 430 -4.95 20.31 -17.31
CA LEU A 430 -4.06 21.44 -17.57
C LEU A 430 -4.81 22.79 -17.54
N LYS A 431 -6.06 22.82 -18.03
CA LYS A 431 -6.93 24.00 -17.90
C LYS A 431 -7.29 24.31 -16.45
N SER A 432 -7.52 23.30 -15.61
CA SER A 432 -7.80 23.52 -14.19
C SER A 432 -6.58 24.08 -13.43
N LEU A 433 -5.36 23.83 -13.93
CA LEU A 433 -4.12 24.46 -13.47
C LEU A 433 -3.91 25.89 -14.04
N GLY A 434 -4.90 26.42 -14.77
CA GLY A 434 -4.87 27.76 -15.38
C GLY A 434 -4.09 27.84 -16.69
N LEU A 435 -3.70 26.72 -17.29
CA LEU A 435 -2.94 26.68 -18.54
C LEU A 435 -3.89 26.69 -19.75
N GLN A 436 -3.35 27.04 -20.92
CA GLN A 436 -4.05 26.96 -22.21
C GLN A 436 -3.31 25.96 -23.11
N PRO A 437 -3.50 24.64 -22.90
CA PRO A 437 -2.71 23.62 -23.58
C PRO A 437 -3.11 23.47 -25.05
N SER A 438 -2.13 23.31 -25.94
CA SER A 438 -2.37 22.76 -27.28
C SER A 438 -2.56 21.24 -27.21
N ARG A 439 -2.93 20.62 -28.35
CA ARG A 439 -2.98 19.16 -28.44
C ARG A 439 -1.59 18.54 -28.24
N GLU A 440 -0.57 19.15 -28.81
CA GLU A 440 0.83 18.72 -28.70
C GLU A 440 1.32 18.82 -27.25
N ASP A 441 0.92 19.87 -26.52
CA ASP A 441 1.23 19.97 -25.08
C ASP A 441 0.62 18.80 -24.30
N CYS A 442 -0.63 18.43 -24.61
CA CYS A 442 -1.31 17.28 -23.97
C CYS A 442 -0.60 15.95 -24.28
N GLU A 443 -0.15 15.75 -25.52
CA GLU A 443 0.62 14.58 -25.92
C GLU A 443 1.97 14.49 -25.18
N VAL A 444 2.67 15.62 -25.02
CA VAL A 444 3.92 15.68 -24.25
C VAL A 444 3.67 15.39 -22.76
N VAL A 445 2.63 15.97 -22.16
CA VAL A 445 2.25 15.71 -20.76
C VAL A 445 1.91 14.23 -20.54
N GLN A 446 1.20 13.61 -21.48
CA GLN A 446 0.93 12.18 -21.44
C GLN A 446 2.23 11.35 -21.52
N GLN A 447 3.19 11.72 -22.38
CA GLN A 447 4.50 11.06 -22.43
C GLN A 447 5.29 11.18 -21.11
N VAL A 448 5.20 12.33 -20.44
CA VAL A 448 5.82 12.55 -19.12
C VAL A 448 5.18 11.61 -18.08
N CYS A 449 3.84 11.56 -18.02
CA CYS A 449 3.10 10.67 -17.12
C CYS A 449 3.53 9.22 -17.31
N ILE A 450 3.49 8.74 -18.56
CA ILE A 450 3.90 7.37 -18.92
C ILE A 450 5.35 7.09 -18.50
N ALA A 451 6.28 8.02 -18.72
CA ALA A 451 7.68 7.81 -18.36
C ALA A 451 7.88 7.66 -16.85
N VAL A 452 7.21 8.48 -16.03
CA VAL A 452 7.31 8.46 -14.58
C VAL A 452 6.64 7.22 -14.00
N SER A 453 5.40 6.91 -14.40
CA SER A 453 4.65 5.75 -13.91
C SER A 453 5.30 4.42 -14.33
N THR A 454 5.83 4.34 -15.55
CA THR A 454 6.59 3.16 -16.03
C THR A 454 7.86 2.96 -15.20
N ARG A 455 8.60 4.03 -14.91
CA ARG A 455 9.80 3.93 -14.06
C ARG A 455 9.43 3.42 -12.67
N SER A 456 8.37 3.94 -12.06
CA SER A 456 7.88 3.49 -10.75
C SER A 456 7.55 1.98 -10.78
N ALA A 457 6.77 1.53 -11.77
CA ALA A 457 6.43 0.12 -11.94
C ALA A 457 7.66 -0.78 -12.12
N HIS A 458 8.65 -0.33 -12.91
CA HIS A 458 9.91 -1.06 -13.13
C HIS A 458 10.78 -1.15 -11.87
N LEU A 459 10.83 -0.09 -11.05
CA LEU A 459 11.54 -0.10 -9.77
C LEU A 459 10.88 -1.07 -8.78
N CYS A 460 9.54 -1.09 -8.70
CA CYS A 460 8.81 -2.12 -7.94
C CYS A 460 9.13 -3.52 -8.45
N ALA A 461 9.14 -3.73 -9.77
CA ALA A 461 9.48 -5.01 -10.37
C ALA A 461 10.90 -5.47 -10.01
N ALA A 462 11.89 -4.56 -10.03
CA ALA A 462 13.26 -4.86 -9.58
C ALA A 462 13.30 -5.27 -8.11
N GLY A 463 12.50 -4.63 -7.25
CA GLY A 463 12.38 -5.00 -5.85
C GLY A 463 11.78 -6.39 -5.63
N LEU A 464 10.66 -6.68 -6.28
CA LEU A 464 9.99 -7.97 -6.21
C LEU A 464 10.83 -9.09 -6.83
N ALA A 465 11.53 -8.83 -7.94
CA ALA A 465 12.45 -9.78 -8.56
C ALA A 465 13.57 -10.19 -7.60
N THR A 466 14.11 -9.24 -6.84
CA THR A 466 15.11 -9.52 -5.81
C THR A 466 14.56 -10.44 -4.72
N ILE A 467 13.35 -10.18 -4.24
CA ILE A 467 12.70 -10.99 -3.20
C ILE A 467 12.40 -12.41 -3.72
N ALA A 468 11.77 -12.54 -4.89
CA ALA A 468 11.43 -13.84 -5.47
C ALA A 468 12.68 -14.69 -5.75
N ASN A 469 13.70 -14.12 -6.39
CA ASN A 469 14.96 -14.81 -6.63
C ASN A 469 15.67 -15.18 -5.33
N ARG A 470 15.59 -14.33 -4.30
CA ARG A 470 16.15 -14.64 -2.98
C ARG A 470 15.50 -15.88 -2.38
N ILE A 471 14.16 -15.95 -2.35
CA ILE A 471 13.43 -17.10 -1.81
C ILE A 471 13.81 -18.37 -2.58
N ARG A 472 13.76 -18.30 -3.92
CA ARG A 472 14.15 -19.39 -4.83
C ARG A 472 15.56 -19.91 -4.52
N ASN A 473 16.53 -19.00 -4.47
CA ASN A 473 17.95 -19.34 -4.26
C ASN A 473 18.22 -19.90 -2.87
N LYS A 474 17.62 -19.32 -1.81
CA LYS A 474 17.79 -19.81 -0.42
C LYS A 474 17.22 -21.20 -0.20
N ARG A 475 16.20 -21.57 -0.98
CA ARG A 475 15.60 -22.91 -1.00
C ARG A 475 16.25 -23.88 -1.99
N GLY A 476 17.24 -23.43 -2.77
CA GLY A 476 17.88 -24.26 -3.79
C GLY A 476 16.94 -24.70 -4.91
N LEU A 477 15.88 -23.93 -5.16
CA LEU A 477 14.88 -24.25 -6.18
C LEU A 477 15.37 -23.84 -7.56
N ARG A 478 15.09 -24.67 -8.58
CA ARG A 478 15.34 -24.29 -9.98
C ARG A 478 14.34 -23.24 -10.46
N HIS A 479 13.08 -23.45 -10.10
CA HIS A 479 11.93 -22.61 -10.45
C HIS A 479 11.13 -22.33 -9.19
N PHE A 480 10.51 -21.16 -9.10
CA PHE A 480 9.74 -20.74 -7.92
C PHE A 480 8.37 -20.18 -8.31
N ASP A 481 7.32 -20.90 -7.93
CA ASP A 481 5.93 -20.49 -8.12
C ASP A 481 5.42 -19.82 -6.86
N THR A 482 4.92 -18.59 -6.95
CA THR A 482 4.40 -17.88 -5.79
C THR A 482 3.33 -16.85 -6.15
N THR A 483 2.55 -16.49 -5.13
CA THR A 483 1.60 -15.39 -5.19
C THR A 483 2.12 -14.20 -4.38
N VAL A 484 1.99 -13.00 -4.95
CA VAL A 484 2.20 -11.72 -4.28
C VAL A 484 0.84 -11.16 -3.87
N ALA A 485 0.64 -11.01 -2.57
CA ALA A 485 -0.46 -10.22 -2.04
C ALA A 485 -0.17 -8.75 -2.33
N VAL A 486 -1.09 -8.07 -3.01
CA VAL A 486 -0.89 -6.67 -3.37
C VAL A 486 -2.04 -5.79 -2.88
N ASP A 487 -1.71 -4.61 -2.37
CA ASP A 487 -2.65 -3.57 -2.03
C ASP A 487 -2.08 -2.19 -2.39
N GLY A 488 -2.94 -1.17 -2.35
CA GLY A 488 -2.59 0.23 -2.56
C GLY A 488 -3.17 0.82 -3.84
N THR A 489 -3.54 2.09 -3.73
CA THR A 489 -4.25 2.86 -4.76
C THR A 489 -3.51 2.87 -6.11
N VAL A 490 -2.18 2.98 -6.11
CA VAL A 490 -1.40 3.02 -7.36
C VAL A 490 -1.50 1.71 -8.13
N TYR A 491 -1.48 0.56 -7.46
CA TYR A 491 -1.63 -0.73 -8.14
C TYR A 491 -3.06 -0.95 -8.64
N ASN A 492 -4.05 -0.60 -7.81
CA ASN A 492 -5.45 -0.92 -8.03
C ASN A 492 -6.12 0.01 -9.06
N GLU A 493 -5.77 1.30 -9.08
CA GLU A 493 -6.49 2.30 -9.88
C GLU A 493 -5.74 2.74 -11.14
N HIS A 494 -4.40 2.66 -11.16
CA HIS A 494 -3.64 3.11 -12.33
C HIS A 494 -3.82 2.12 -13.51
N PRO A 495 -4.28 2.58 -14.69
CA PRO A 495 -4.76 1.71 -15.77
C PRO A 495 -3.72 0.74 -16.33
N LYS A 496 -2.43 1.11 -16.29
CA LYS A 496 -1.32 0.33 -16.87
C LYS A 496 -0.24 -0.12 -15.87
N PHE A 497 -0.35 0.22 -14.58
CA PHE A 497 0.76 0.03 -13.64
C PHE A 497 1.03 -1.44 -13.37
N SER A 498 -0.02 -2.20 -13.06
CA SER A 498 0.05 -3.65 -12.80
C SER A 498 0.64 -4.42 -13.99
N GLN A 499 0.22 -4.08 -15.21
CA GLN A 499 0.75 -4.68 -16.44
C GLN A 499 2.26 -4.43 -16.59
N ARG A 500 2.70 -3.16 -16.51
CA ARG A 500 4.12 -2.79 -16.66
C ARG A 500 5.00 -3.44 -15.60
N LEU A 501 4.52 -3.48 -14.35
CA LEU A 501 5.21 -4.14 -13.26
C LEU A 501 5.39 -5.64 -13.55
N GLN A 502 4.33 -6.33 -13.95
CA GLN A 502 4.38 -7.77 -14.24
C GLN A 502 5.29 -8.10 -15.44
N GLU A 503 5.23 -7.30 -16.50
CA GLU A 503 6.08 -7.48 -17.68
C GLU A 503 7.57 -7.31 -17.32
N ALA A 504 7.91 -6.25 -16.58
CA ALA A 504 9.27 -6.04 -16.12
C ALA A 504 9.73 -7.15 -15.15
N LEU A 505 8.85 -7.60 -14.26
CA LEU A 505 9.17 -8.67 -13.30
C LEU A 505 9.55 -9.98 -14.02
N ARG A 506 8.79 -10.38 -15.05
CA ARG A 506 9.11 -11.58 -15.85
C ARG A 506 10.48 -11.50 -16.51
N LEU A 507 10.92 -10.31 -16.91
CA LEU A 507 12.25 -10.10 -17.50
C LEU A 507 13.38 -10.13 -16.46
N LEU A 508 13.09 -9.79 -15.21
CA LEU A 508 14.08 -9.70 -14.12
C LEU A 508 14.17 -10.96 -13.27
N ALA A 509 13.12 -11.79 -13.25
CA ALA A 509 13.07 -13.07 -12.54
C ALA A 509 12.43 -14.15 -13.43
N PRO A 510 13.09 -14.55 -14.54
CA PRO A 510 12.50 -15.47 -15.53
C PRO A 510 12.28 -16.89 -15.01
N GLU A 511 12.92 -17.28 -13.90
CA GLU A 511 12.68 -18.57 -13.24
C GLU A 511 11.74 -18.48 -12.02
N CYS A 512 10.96 -17.41 -11.93
CA CYS A 512 9.93 -17.24 -10.91
C CYS A 512 8.58 -16.96 -11.59
N ASP A 513 7.62 -17.87 -11.45
CA ASP A 513 6.25 -17.61 -11.88
C ASP A 513 5.51 -16.91 -10.75
N VAL A 514 5.37 -15.59 -10.89
CA VAL A 514 4.76 -14.72 -9.89
C VAL A 514 3.36 -14.32 -10.32
N SER A 515 2.36 -14.73 -9.54
CA SER A 515 0.98 -14.24 -9.67
C SER A 515 0.72 -13.10 -8.68
N PHE A 516 -0.25 -12.22 -8.98
CA PHE A 516 -0.62 -11.11 -8.10
C PHE A 516 -2.08 -11.25 -7.70
N MET A 517 -2.36 -11.08 -6.42
CA MET A 517 -3.70 -11.15 -5.86
C MET A 517 -4.05 -9.82 -5.17
N PRO A 518 -4.62 -8.84 -5.91
CA PRO A 518 -5.16 -7.63 -5.31
C PRO A 518 -6.40 -7.99 -4.49
N ARG A 519 -6.56 -7.37 -3.32
CA ARG A 519 -7.74 -7.59 -2.49
C ARG A 519 -8.10 -6.35 -1.66
N GLU A 520 -9.38 -6.00 -1.68
CA GLU A 520 -9.91 -4.97 -0.80
C GLU A 520 -9.75 -5.34 0.68
N ASP A 521 -9.49 -4.32 1.50
CA ASP A 521 -9.40 -4.42 2.96
C ASP A 521 -8.37 -5.48 3.42
N SER A 522 -7.36 -5.79 2.60
CA SER A 522 -6.39 -6.88 2.83
C SER A 522 -5.59 -6.70 4.12
N SER A 523 -5.09 -5.49 4.40
CA SER A 523 -4.37 -5.19 5.64
C SER A 523 -5.27 -5.30 6.87
N GLY A 524 -6.58 -5.10 6.67
CA GLY A 524 -7.60 -5.24 7.70
C GLY A 524 -7.87 -6.69 8.07
N ILE A 525 -8.28 -7.48 7.08
CA ILE A 525 -8.53 -8.91 7.21
C ILE A 525 -7.28 -9.63 7.73
N GLY A 526 -6.11 -9.26 7.21
CA GLY A 526 -4.81 -9.77 7.66
C GLY A 526 -4.54 -9.54 9.15
N ALA A 527 -4.88 -8.36 9.67
CA ALA A 527 -4.71 -8.05 11.08
C ALA A 527 -5.66 -8.86 11.97
N ALA A 528 -6.88 -9.13 11.52
CA ALA A 528 -7.79 -10.05 12.20
C ALA A 528 -7.22 -11.47 12.24
N ILE A 529 -6.66 -11.97 11.12
CA ILE A 529 -6.04 -13.30 11.06
C ILE A 529 -4.85 -13.42 12.01
N VAL A 530 -3.96 -12.41 12.02
CA VAL A 530 -2.81 -12.39 12.94
C VAL A 530 -3.27 -12.32 14.40
N ALA A 531 -4.34 -11.57 14.69
CA ALA A 531 -4.97 -11.62 15.99
C ALA A 531 -5.47 -13.04 16.31
N GLY A 532 -6.21 -13.68 15.41
CA GLY A 532 -6.72 -15.05 15.58
C GLY A 532 -5.62 -16.08 15.88
N GLN A 533 -4.49 -15.99 15.18
CA GLN A 533 -3.31 -16.83 15.45
C GLN A 533 -2.78 -16.66 16.87
N GLU A 534 -2.72 -15.42 17.34
CA GLU A 534 -2.25 -15.11 18.68
C GLU A 534 -3.24 -15.62 19.75
N LEU A 535 -4.55 -15.52 19.51
CA LEU A 535 -5.57 -16.11 20.39
C LEU A 535 -5.41 -17.62 20.50
N TRP A 536 -5.20 -18.28 19.35
CA TRP A 536 -4.99 -19.72 19.31
C TRP A 536 -3.77 -20.14 20.13
N LYS A 537 -2.65 -19.40 20.03
CA LYS A 537 -1.43 -19.67 20.81
C LYS A 537 -1.68 -19.51 22.30
N ARG A 538 -2.37 -18.43 22.69
CA ARG A 538 -2.74 -18.15 24.08
C ARG A 538 -3.63 -19.23 24.68
N ARG A 539 -4.64 -19.69 23.94
CA ARG A 539 -5.55 -20.78 24.36
C ARG A 539 -4.81 -22.10 24.62
N ARG A 540 -3.63 -22.30 24.01
CA ARG A 540 -2.79 -23.50 24.17
C ARG A 540 -1.58 -23.30 25.08
N GLY A 541 -1.46 -22.15 25.74
CA GLY A 541 -0.33 -21.86 26.64
C GLY A 541 1.03 -21.77 25.95
N LEU A 542 1.05 -21.44 24.64
CA LEU A 542 2.28 -21.30 23.87
C LEU A 542 2.93 -19.91 24.00
N VAL A 543 2.18 -18.92 24.50
CA VAL A 543 2.60 -17.53 24.74
C VAL A 543 1.87 -16.97 25.96
#